data_AF-A0A1S1Q651-F1
#
_entry.id   AF-A0A1S1Q651-F1
#
_cell.length_a   1.000
_cell.length_b   1.000
_cell.length_c   1.000
_cell.angle_alpha   90.00
_cell.angle_beta   90.00
_cell.angle_gamma   90.00
#
_symmetry.space_group_name_H-M   'P 1'
#
loop_
_entity.id
_entity.type
_entity.pdbx_description
1 polymer ?
#
loop_
_entity_poly.entity_id
_entity_poly.type
_entity_poly.pdbx_seq_one_letter_code
_entity_poly.pdbx_strand_id
1 'polypeptide(L)'
;MMAVFSSPAHAATNPYSRFSACSNEFGGSWSDTSDGHRTLSTPSGAKGGDVYLLYNSATGYNCVVTIKTAYVGAPSFTNAGLLVDDGTGWHDDSGDFGYYAAVQWYARGKCVQYDGMIASPGGSPDTIAFGNRYTWGNCG
;
A
#
# COMPACT_ATOMS: atom_id res chain seq x y z
N MET A 1 16.58 38.20 -24.83
CA MET A 1 15.40 37.77 -24.06
C MET A 1 15.38 36.24 -24.10
N MET A 2 15.93 35.55 -23.10
CA MET A 2 15.89 34.09 -23.03
C MET A 2 14.54 33.66 -22.45
N ALA A 3 13.73 32.94 -23.22
CA ALA A 3 12.50 32.34 -22.74
C ALA A 3 12.86 31.11 -21.89
N VAL A 4 12.55 31.16 -20.60
CA VAL A 4 12.60 30.01 -19.70
C VAL A 4 11.31 29.21 -19.92
N PHE A 5 11.42 28.04 -20.55
CA PHE A 5 10.31 27.09 -20.60
C PHE A 5 10.30 26.34 -19.27
N SER A 6 9.37 26.67 -18.38
CA SER A 6 9.08 25.84 -17.21
C SER A 6 8.42 24.55 -17.72
N SER A 7 9.17 23.45 -17.74
CA SER A 7 8.58 22.12 -17.94
C SER A 7 7.52 21.88 -16.88
N PRO A 8 6.34 21.31 -17.23
CA PRO A 8 5.39 20.88 -16.21
C PRO A 8 6.09 19.82 -15.35
N ALA A 9 5.98 19.95 -14.02
CA ALA A 9 6.41 18.91 -13.11
C ALA A 9 5.52 17.68 -13.37
N HIS A 10 6.00 16.73 -14.15
CA HIS A 10 5.36 15.43 -14.26
C HIS A 10 5.36 14.82 -12.86
N ALA A 11 4.17 14.57 -12.30
CA ALA A 11 4.05 13.75 -11.11
C ALA A 11 4.77 12.43 -11.41
N ALA A 12 5.80 12.12 -10.64
CA ALA A 12 6.57 10.90 -10.85
C ALA A 12 5.61 9.71 -10.77
N THR A 13 5.60 8.89 -11.81
CA THR A 13 4.84 7.64 -11.79
C THR A 13 5.61 6.63 -10.94
N ASN A 14 4.90 5.92 -10.07
CA ASN A 14 5.54 4.88 -9.26
C ASN A 14 6.06 3.76 -10.18
N PRO A 15 7.36 3.42 -10.15
CA PRO A 15 7.90 2.35 -10.99
C PRO A 15 7.40 0.97 -10.56
N TYR A 16 6.82 0.85 -9.37
CA TYR A 16 6.28 -0.41 -8.85
C TYR A 16 4.77 -0.50 -9.05
N SER A 17 4.35 -1.62 -9.64
CA SER A 17 2.97 -2.12 -9.55
C SER A 17 2.74 -2.88 -8.24
N ARG A 18 1.48 -3.14 -7.89
CA ARG A 18 1.11 -3.97 -6.73
C ARG A 18 1.71 -5.37 -6.76
N PHE A 19 1.72 -6.01 -7.93
CA PHE A 19 2.32 -7.33 -8.09
C PHE A 19 3.84 -7.29 -7.96
N SER A 20 4.49 -6.34 -8.64
CA SER A 20 5.95 -6.23 -8.61
C SER A 20 6.49 -5.83 -7.25
N ALA A 21 5.75 -5.05 -6.45
CA ALA A 21 6.16 -4.71 -5.08
C ALA A 21 6.20 -5.96 -4.19
N CYS A 22 5.11 -6.74 -4.13
CA CYS A 22 5.10 -7.99 -3.36
C CYS A 22 6.11 -9.01 -3.91
N SER A 23 6.28 -9.12 -5.24
CA SER A 23 7.31 -9.98 -5.84
C SER A 23 8.73 -9.49 -5.55
N ASN A 24 8.95 -8.18 -5.42
CA ASN A 24 10.26 -7.61 -5.11
C ASN A 24 10.67 -7.92 -3.67
N GLU A 25 9.75 -7.78 -2.71
CA GLU A 25 10.04 -8.03 -1.29
C GLU A 25 10.07 -9.52 -0.94
N PHE A 26 9.15 -10.31 -1.51
CA PHE A 26 8.86 -11.66 -1.03
C PHE A 26 9.01 -12.75 -2.09
N GLY A 27 9.33 -12.38 -3.33
CA GLY A 27 9.36 -13.30 -4.46
C GLY A 27 7.96 -13.80 -4.84
N GLY A 28 7.91 -14.82 -5.72
CA GLY A 28 6.66 -15.48 -6.10
C GLY A 28 5.77 -14.69 -7.05
N SER A 29 4.59 -15.27 -7.34
CA SER A 29 3.56 -14.69 -8.20
C SER A 29 2.33 -14.37 -7.37
N TRP A 30 1.87 -13.13 -7.47
CA TRP A 30 0.78 -12.58 -6.68
C TRP A 30 -0.43 -12.33 -7.59
N SER A 31 -1.63 -12.52 -7.04
CA SER A 31 -2.90 -12.31 -7.73
C SER A 31 -3.81 -11.42 -6.90
N ASP A 32 -4.68 -10.68 -7.58
CA ASP A 32 -5.67 -9.84 -6.92
C ASP A 32 -6.64 -10.69 -6.08
N THR A 33 -7.03 -10.16 -4.93
CA THR A 33 -8.10 -10.74 -4.12
C THR A 33 -9.42 -10.02 -4.36
N SER A 34 -10.52 -10.68 -4.03
CA SER A 34 -11.84 -10.06 -4.11
C SER A 34 -11.97 -8.93 -3.08
N ASP A 35 -12.36 -7.74 -3.53
CA ASP A 35 -12.47 -6.56 -2.65
C ASP A 35 -11.14 -6.26 -1.90
N GLY A 36 -10.03 -6.48 -2.59
CA GLY A 36 -8.65 -6.29 -2.11
C GLY A 36 -8.03 -4.95 -2.51
N HIS A 37 -8.81 -3.90 -2.76
CA HIS A 37 -8.29 -2.57 -3.11
C HIS A 37 -9.04 -1.45 -2.38
N ARG A 38 -8.29 -0.47 -1.88
CA ARG A 38 -8.80 0.80 -1.37
C ARG A 38 -7.92 1.96 -1.84
N THR A 39 -8.56 3.06 -2.22
CA THR A 39 -7.86 4.33 -2.40
C THR A 39 -7.61 4.99 -1.04
N LEU A 40 -6.40 5.50 -0.86
CA LEU A 40 -5.99 6.23 0.33
C LEU A 40 -6.24 7.72 0.10
N SER A 41 -7.06 8.32 0.95
CA SER A 41 -7.44 9.74 0.85
C SER A 41 -7.24 10.46 2.18
N THR A 42 -6.80 11.72 2.12
CA THR A 42 -6.73 12.61 3.28
C THR A 42 -8.13 13.02 3.74
N PRO A 43 -8.28 13.65 4.92
CA PRO A 43 -9.56 14.24 5.35
C PRO A 43 -10.14 15.26 4.35
N SER A 44 -9.28 15.95 3.60
CA SER A 44 -9.67 16.88 2.53
C SER A 44 -10.01 16.20 1.21
N GLY A 45 -9.92 14.86 1.12
CA GLY A 45 -10.21 14.07 -0.07
C GLY A 45 -9.06 13.98 -1.08
N ALA A 46 -7.87 14.49 -0.75
CA ALA A 46 -6.71 14.37 -1.62
C ALA A 46 -6.18 12.93 -1.63
N LYS A 47 -5.94 12.38 -2.82
CA LYS A 47 -5.43 11.00 -2.98
C LYS A 47 -3.93 10.94 -2.67
N GLY A 48 -3.54 10.11 -1.70
CA GLY A 48 -2.15 9.82 -1.38
C GLY A 48 -1.59 8.60 -2.11
N GLY A 49 -2.45 7.60 -2.35
CA GLY A 49 -2.06 6.33 -2.95
C GLY A 49 -3.19 5.32 -2.96
N ASP A 50 -2.82 4.06 -3.03
CA ASP A 50 -3.73 2.92 -2.99
C ASP A 50 -3.12 1.80 -2.16
N VAL A 51 -3.94 1.08 -1.40
CA VAL A 51 -3.56 -0.15 -0.72
C VAL A 51 -4.22 -1.34 -1.40
N TYR A 52 -3.46 -2.43 -1.54
CA TYR A 52 -3.89 -3.66 -2.19
C TYR A 52 -3.62 -4.86 -1.29
N LEU A 53 -4.56 -5.80 -1.28
CA LEU A 53 -4.41 -7.14 -0.72
C LEU A 53 -4.32 -8.15 -1.88
N LEU A 54 -3.20 -8.85 -1.92
CA LEU A 54 -2.89 -9.89 -2.90
C LEU A 54 -2.79 -11.25 -2.23
N TYR A 55 -2.86 -12.30 -3.03
CA TYR A 55 -2.70 -13.69 -2.58
C TYR A 55 -1.78 -14.47 -3.51
N ASN A 56 -0.96 -15.33 -2.90
CA ASN A 56 -0.12 -16.31 -3.58
C ASN A 56 -0.70 -17.71 -3.29
N SER A 57 -1.40 -18.28 -4.28
CA SER A 57 -2.07 -19.58 -4.13
C SER A 57 -1.11 -20.77 -3.98
N ALA A 58 0.13 -20.64 -4.45
CA ALA A 58 1.16 -21.66 -4.31
C ALA A 58 1.67 -21.77 -2.86
N THR A 59 1.77 -20.64 -2.15
CA THR A 59 2.31 -20.62 -0.77
C THR A 59 1.24 -20.46 0.30
N GLY A 60 0.06 -19.92 -0.03
CA GLY A 60 -1.00 -19.59 0.93
C GLY A 60 -0.76 -18.30 1.70
N TYR A 61 0.12 -17.42 1.19
CA TYR A 61 0.40 -16.12 1.79
C TYR A 61 -0.48 -15.03 1.18
N ASN A 62 -0.89 -14.09 2.02
CA ASN A 62 -1.39 -12.79 1.60
C ASN A 62 -0.25 -11.78 1.64
N CYS A 63 -0.28 -10.81 0.72
CA CYS A 63 0.58 -9.63 0.74
C CYS A 63 -0.30 -8.38 0.74
N VAL A 64 -0.08 -7.47 1.69
CA VAL A 64 -0.62 -6.12 1.65
C VAL A 64 0.46 -5.19 1.16
N VAL A 65 0.14 -4.34 0.19
CA VAL A 65 1.03 -3.31 -0.33
C VAL A 65 0.33 -1.98 -0.42
N THR A 66 0.95 -0.96 0.17
CA THR A 66 0.53 0.43 0.03
C THR A 66 1.43 1.13 -0.98
N ILE A 67 0.86 1.54 -2.11
CA ILE A 67 1.59 2.18 -3.23
C ILE A 67 1.30 3.67 -3.27
N LYS A 68 2.37 4.46 -3.26
CA LYS A 68 2.30 5.91 -3.43
C LYS A 68 1.85 6.31 -4.83
N THR A 69 0.87 7.20 -4.91
CA THR A 69 0.56 8.00 -6.11
C THR A 69 0.91 9.48 -5.92
N ALA A 70 0.98 9.93 -4.68
CA ALA A 70 1.57 11.21 -4.29
C ALA A 70 2.93 10.98 -3.63
N TYR A 71 3.83 11.97 -3.70
CA TYR A 71 5.16 11.91 -3.06
C TYR A 71 6.03 10.73 -3.52
N VAL A 72 5.83 10.26 -4.76
CA VAL A 72 6.59 9.17 -5.35
C VAL A 72 8.07 9.55 -5.41
N GLY A 73 8.93 8.69 -4.86
CA GLY A 73 10.37 8.87 -4.74
C GLY A 73 10.82 9.69 -3.53
N ALA A 74 9.90 10.36 -2.82
CA ALA A 74 10.23 11.10 -1.61
C ALA A 74 10.00 10.21 -0.38
N PRO A 75 11.02 10.02 0.49
CA PRO A 75 10.83 9.35 1.77
C PRO A 75 9.77 10.08 2.60
N SER A 76 8.70 9.36 2.94
CA SER A 76 7.67 9.82 3.86
C SER A 76 6.91 8.63 4.41
N PHE A 77 6.32 8.82 5.60
CA PHE A 77 5.61 7.76 6.31
C PHE A 77 4.64 7.03 5.39
N THR A 78 4.83 5.73 5.29
CA THR A 78 3.98 4.80 4.56
C THR A 78 3.84 3.54 5.39
N ASN A 79 2.62 3.02 5.49
CA ASN A 79 2.33 1.78 6.20
C ASN A 79 1.47 0.85 5.33
N ALA A 80 1.73 -0.44 5.46
CA ALA A 80 0.90 -1.53 4.98
C ALA A 80 0.59 -2.45 6.15
N GLY A 81 -0.69 -2.62 6.48
CA GLY A 81 -1.15 -3.45 7.58
C GLY A 81 -1.95 -4.66 7.10
N LEU A 82 -1.70 -5.81 7.71
CA LEU A 82 -2.41 -7.06 7.50
C LEU A 82 -2.80 -7.67 8.86
N LEU A 83 -4.09 -7.91 9.07
CA LEU A 83 -4.59 -8.67 10.21
C LEU A 83 -5.16 -10.01 9.72
N VAL A 84 -4.70 -11.10 10.30
CA VAL A 84 -5.18 -12.45 10.01
C VAL A 84 -6.05 -12.95 11.17
N ASP A 85 -7.12 -13.69 10.85
CA ASP A 85 -7.99 -14.33 11.85
C ASP A 85 -7.31 -15.57 12.48
N ASP A 86 -6.17 -15.34 13.12
CA ASP A 86 -5.34 -16.34 13.79
C ASP A 86 -5.01 -15.98 15.25
N GLY A 87 -5.43 -14.79 15.71
CA GLY A 87 -5.22 -14.31 17.08
C GLY A 87 -3.85 -13.67 17.34
N THR A 88 -3.03 -13.45 16.31
CA THR A 88 -1.68 -12.87 16.47
C THR A 88 -1.64 -11.34 16.41
N GLY A 89 -2.71 -10.70 15.95
CA GLY A 89 -2.81 -9.24 15.85
C GLY A 89 -2.36 -8.71 14.50
N TRP A 90 -2.13 -7.38 14.42
CA TRP A 90 -1.71 -6.72 13.18
C TRP A 90 -0.25 -7.03 12.85
N HIS A 91 0.00 -7.29 11.57
CA HIS A 91 1.32 -7.34 10.96
C HIS A 91 1.50 -6.09 10.10
N ASP A 92 2.49 -5.29 10.44
CA ASP A 92 2.73 -4.00 9.80
C ASP A 92 4.13 -3.92 9.22
N ASP A 93 4.22 -3.34 8.03
CA ASP A 93 5.45 -2.69 7.55
C ASP A 93 5.23 -1.18 7.60
N SER A 94 6.04 -0.46 8.37
CA SER A 94 5.84 0.96 8.68
C SER A 94 7.17 1.71 8.71
N GLY A 95 7.25 2.82 7.96
CA GLY A 95 8.46 3.62 7.90
C GLY A 95 8.41 4.71 6.84
N ASP A 96 9.52 5.41 6.68
CA ASP A 96 9.67 6.42 5.63
C ASP A 96 10.13 5.76 4.32
N PHE A 97 9.16 5.40 3.49
CA PHE A 97 9.42 4.74 2.21
C PHE A 97 9.37 5.72 1.04
N GLY A 98 10.13 5.46 -0.02
CA GLY A 98 10.08 6.28 -1.24
C GLY A 98 8.91 5.94 -2.16
N TYR A 99 8.46 4.68 -2.17
CA TYR A 99 7.56 4.17 -3.22
C TYR A 99 6.39 3.35 -2.68
N TYR A 100 6.64 2.42 -1.77
CA TYR A 100 5.61 1.58 -1.17
C TYR A 100 6.09 1.04 0.18
N ALA A 101 5.14 0.58 1.00
CA ALA A 101 5.38 -0.34 2.10
C ALA A 101 4.71 -1.68 1.75
N ALA A 102 5.25 -2.81 2.22
CA ALA A 102 4.66 -4.11 1.95
C ALA A 102 4.89 -5.10 3.10
N VAL A 103 3.86 -5.86 3.43
CA VAL A 103 3.89 -6.92 4.45
C VAL A 103 3.25 -8.18 3.89
N GLN A 104 3.77 -9.35 4.26
CA GLN A 104 3.11 -10.63 3.97
C GLN A 104 2.89 -11.45 5.22
N TRP A 105 1.84 -12.26 5.22
CA TRP A 105 1.59 -13.26 6.24
C TRP A 105 0.87 -14.48 5.68
N TYR A 106 1.06 -15.63 6.33
CA TYR A 106 0.37 -16.85 5.95
C TYR A 106 -1.09 -16.79 6.43
N ALA A 107 -2.04 -17.04 5.54
CA ALA A 107 -3.47 -16.94 5.87
C ALA A 107 -4.36 -17.94 5.10
N ARG A 108 -3.78 -19.03 4.57
CA ARG A 108 -4.59 -20.10 3.97
C ARG A 108 -5.65 -20.61 4.95
N GLY A 109 -6.90 -20.67 4.49
CA GLY A 109 -8.06 -21.05 5.28
C GLY A 109 -8.48 -20.02 6.33
N LYS A 110 -7.93 -18.80 6.29
CA LYS A 110 -8.21 -17.72 7.24
C LYS A 110 -8.74 -16.50 6.52
N CYS A 111 -9.61 -15.75 7.20
CA CYS A 111 -10.03 -14.44 6.75
C CYS A 111 -8.97 -13.40 7.13
N VAL A 112 -8.92 -12.31 6.37
CA VAL A 112 -8.00 -11.19 6.63
C VAL A 112 -8.71 -9.84 6.61
N GLN A 113 -8.08 -8.86 7.24
CA GLN A 113 -8.36 -7.43 7.12
C GLN A 113 -7.06 -6.74 6.67
N TYR A 114 -7.18 -5.55 6.08
CA TYR A 114 -6.00 -4.80 5.65
C TYR A 114 -6.24 -3.30 5.73
N ASP A 115 -5.16 -2.55 5.84
CA ASP A 115 -5.16 -1.10 5.73
C ASP A 115 -3.83 -0.57 5.17
N GLY A 116 -3.83 0.72 4.89
CA GLY A 116 -2.64 1.42 4.48
C GLY A 116 -2.72 2.90 4.81
N MET A 117 -1.57 3.51 5.00
CA MET A 117 -1.41 4.94 5.26
C MET A 117 -0.28 5.52 4.43
N ILE A 118 -0.43 6.78 4.00
CA ILE A 118 0.63 7.60 3.42
C ILE A 118 0.53 9.00 4.03
N ALA A 119 1.60 9.53 4.58
CA ALA A 119 1.70 10.93 4.96
C ALA A 119 2.51 11.73 3.93
N SER A 120 2.26 13.04 3.87
CA SER A 120 3.18 13.93 3.15
C SER A 120 4.55 13.93 3.83
N PRO A 121 5.64 14.22 3.09
CA PRO A 121 6.92 14.56 3.70
C PRO A 121 6.73 15.63 4.78
N GLY A 122 7.31 15.42 5.97
CA GLY A 122 7.13 16.31 7.12
C GLY A 122 5.93 16.01 8.03
N GLY A 123 5.07 15.04 7.68
CA GLY A 123 4.21 14.34 8.65
C GLY A 123 3.08 15.14 9.30
N SER A 124 2.50 16.14 8.64
CA SER A 124 1.32 16.83 9.19
C SER A 124 0.11 15.88 9.27
N PRO A 125 -0.65 15.85 10.39
CA PRO A 125 -1.76 14.91 10.57
C PRO A 125 -2.87 15.12 9.53
N ASP A 126 -3.10 16.35 9.08
CA ASP A 126 -4.09 16.69 8.05
C ASP A 126 -3.72 16.16 6.65
N THR A 127 -2.52 15.61 6.47
CA THR A 127 -2.04 15.06 5.20
C THR A 127 -1.94 13.54 5.19
N ILE A 128 -2.41 12.87 6.25
CA ILE A 128 -2.45 11.41 6.29
C ILE A 128 -3.59 10.92 5.39
N ALA A 129 -3.21 10.31 4.28
CA ALA A 129 -4.11 9.56 3.42
C ALA A 129 -4.27 8.14 3.96
N PHE A 130 -5.50 7.71 4.19
CA PHE A 130 -5.82 6.42 4.80
C PHE A 130 -6.95 5.70 4.06
N GLY A 131 -6.97 4.38 4.18
CA GLY A 131 -7.98 3.51 3.60
C GLY A 131 -7.80 2.08 4.12
N ASN A 132 -8.91 1.38 4.32
CA ASN A 132 -8.91 0.07 4.95
C ASN A 132 -10.07 -0.81 4.46
N ARG A 133 -9.99 -2.08 4.85
CA ARG A 133 -11.12 -2.99 4.93
C ARG A 133 -11.04 -3.76 6.25
N TYR A 134 -11.72 -3.26 7.27
CA TYR A 134 -11.82 -3.91 8.59
C TYR A 134 -12.96 -4.93 8.72
N THR A 135 -13.66 -5.23 7.63
CA THR A 135 -14.56 -6.39 7.58
C THR A 135 -13.75 -7.63 7.20
N TRP A 136 -13.85 -8.71 7.98
CA TRP A 136 -13.25 -9.99 7.61
C TRP A 136 -13.69 -10.44 6.22
N GLY A 137 -12.72 -10.83 5.39
CA GLY A 137 -12.96 -11.32 4.04
C GLY A 137 -11.76 -12.06 3.48
N ASN A 138 -11.83 -12.45 2.20
CA ASN A 138 -10.79 -13.22 1.53
C ASN A 138 -10.38 -14.49 2.30
N CYS A 139 -11.40 -15.20 2.79
CA CYS A 139 -11.25 -16.42 3.57
C CYS A 139 -10.93 -17.60 2.62
N GLY A 140 -9.67 -18.00 2.49
CA GLY A 140 -9.28 -19.02 1.49
C GLY A 140 -7.84 -19.50 1.55
#